data_AF-A0A7X8WQM5-F1
#
_entry.id   AF-A0A7X8WQM5-F1
#
_cell.length_a   1.000
_cell.length_b   1.000
_cell.length_c   1.000
_cell.angle_alpha   90.00
_cell.angle_beta   90.00
_cell.angle_gamma   90.00
#
_symmetry.space_group_name_H-M   'P 1'
#
loop_
_entity.id
_entity.type
_entity.pdbx_description
1 polymer ?
#
loop_
_entity_poly.entity_id
_entity_poly.type
_entity_poly.pdbx_seq_one_letter_code
_entity_poly.pdbx_strand_id
1 'polypeptide(L)'
;MEHNVAKDNYDYLVIGGGSAGAVVAARLSEDPNVSVALLEAGPTDVDQDVVLQLNRWPELLESGLDWDYPIEPQENGNSFMRHSRARVLGGCSSHNSCIAFHPPAEDMDLWEEMGAEGWNAETILPLIKRLETNDNTGDHNGTDGPVHLMNVPENDPVGKALLDACEQQGIPKVQYNTGETVINGAGFFQINSKKDGTRSSSSVSYLHPIMDRENLDILTEHWVTQILFDDDNRATGVKYLSNAFDRMETLTANREVIVSSGAIDTPKLLMLSGIGPADHLKETGVDVRVDSPGVGSNLQDHPEAVISWESKVPMTRDATQWWEIGIFAPTENGLDLPDLMMHYGSVPFSMHTRRHGYPHEDESFALTPNVTHARSRGTVRLRSRDYADKPMVDPRYFTDPEGHDMRVAVHGIKLARKIVAQSAMSEYAGRELFPGEEV
;
A
#
# COMPACT_ATOMS: atom_id res chain seq x y z
N MET A 1 13.05 24.27 -9.77
CA MET A 1 12.48 24.01 -11.11
C MET A 1 11.62 25.21 -11.46
N GLU A 2 11.82 25.82 -12.63
CA GLU A 2 10.89 26.85 -13.13
C GLU A 2 9.50 26.21 -13.24
N HIS A 3 8.48 26.86 -12.70
CA HIS A 3 7.10 26.38 -12.83
C HIS A 3 6.75 26.36 -14.31
N ASN A 4 6.71 25.18 -14.94
CA ASN A 4 6.06 25.02 -16.23
C ASN A 4 4.65 25.60 -16.09
N VAL A 5 4.36 26.66 -16.84
CA VAL A 5 3.03 27.23 -16.89
C VAL A 5 2.13 26.16 -17.50
N ALA A 6 1.20 25.65 -16.71
CA ALA A 6 0.25 24.63 -17.18
C ALA A 6 -0.42 25.12 -18.47
N LYS A 7 -0.48 24.23 -19.46
CA LYS A 7 -1.27 24.47 -20.67
C LYS A 7 -2.74 24.50 -20.26
N ASP A 8 -3.58 25.22 -21.00
CA ASP A 8 -5.01 25.27 -20.71
C ASP A 8 -5.72 23.91 -20.94
N ASN A 9 -5.09 22.96 -21.64
CA ASN A 9 -5.69 21.70 -22.08
C ASN A 9 -4.64 20.62 -22.41
N TYR A 10 -4.99 19.35 -22.19
CA TYR A 10 -4.16 18.17 -22.44
C TYR A 10 -4.97 17.06 -23.13
N ASP A 11 -4.30 16.06 -23.72
CA ASP A 11 -4.99 14.85 -24.20
C ASP A 11 -5.47 14.00 -23.02
N TYR A 12 -4.61 13.81 -22.03
CA TYR A 12 -4.90 13.00 -20.85
C TYR A 12 -4.62 13.78 -19.57
N LEU A 13 -5.54 13.67 -18.60
CA LEU A 13 -5.33 14.10 -17.23
C LEU A 13 -5.24 12.87 -16.33
N VAL A 14 -4.15 12.74 -15.57
CA VAL A 14 -3.97 11.68 -14.56
C VAL A 14 -4.07 12.30 -13.18
N ILE A 15 -4.99 11.80 -12.35
CA ILE A 15 -5.33 12.41 -11.07
C ILE A 15 -4.78 11.58 -9.91
N GLY A 16 -3.70 12.06 -9.29
CA GLY A 16 -2.95 11.39 -8.23
C GLY A 16 -1.65 10.80 -8.78
N GLY A 17 -0.52 11.34 -8.34
CA GLY A 17 0.85 10.91 -8.65
C GLY A 17 1.32 9.71 -7.83
N GLY A 18 0.41 8.83 -7.44
CA GLY A 18 0.71 7.62 -6.66
C GLY A 18 1.26 6.46 -7.50
N SER A 19 1.31 5.27 -6.88
CA SER A 19 1.89 4.06 -7.47
C SER A 19 1.42 3.76 -8.89
N ALA A 20 0.11 3.87 -9.17
CA ALA A 20 -0.44 3.64 -10.50
C ALA A 20 -0.37 4.89 -11.40
N GLY A 21 -0.73 6.07 -10.87
CA GLY A 21 -0.82 7.29 -11.67
C GLY A 21 0.52 7.74 -12.24
N ALA A 22 1.61 7.58 -11.49
CA ALA A 22 2.96 7.84 -11.98
C ALA A 22 3.31 6.96 -13.21
N VAL A 23 2.95 5.67 -13.16
CA VAL A 23 3.19 4.73 -14.27
C VAL A 23 2.35 5.10 -15.48
N VAL A 24 1.05 5.35 -15.28
CA VAL A 24 0.13 5.71 -16.37
C VAL A 24 0.59 6.99 -17.08
N ALA A 25 0.93 8.04 -16.34
CA ALA A 25 1.41 9.29 -16.92
C ALA A 25 2.72 9.11 -17.70
N ALA A 26 3.66 8.34 -17.14
CA ALA A 26 4.94 8.06 -17.79
C ALA A 26 4.77 7.26 -19.09
N ARG A 27 3.91 6.24 -19.10
CA ARG A 27 3.66 5.40 -20.28
C ARG A 27 2.85 6.11 -21.36
N LEU A 28 1.82 6.88 -20.99
CA LEU A 28 1.06 7.67 -21.96
C LEU A 28 1.96 8.69 -22.67
N SER A 29 2.85 9.35 -21.93
CA SER A 29 3.76 10.35 -22.51
C SER A 29 4.93 9.76 -23.33
N GLU A 30 5.05 8.43 -23.46
CA GLU A 30 6.03 7.82 -24.36
C GLU A 30 5.73 8.12 -25.84
N ASP A 31 4.47 8.36 -26.21
CA ASP A 31 4.12 8.91 -27.52
C ASP A 31 4.30 10.43 -27.51
N PRO A 32 5.26 11.00 -28.26
CA PRO A 32 5.50 12.45 -28.28
C PRO A 32 4.33 13.26 -28.87
N ASN A 33 3.35 12.60 -29.50
CA ASN A 33 2.18 13.25 -30.10
C ASN A 33 1.00 13.39 -29.15
N VAL A 34 1.10 12.91 -27.91
CA VAL A 34 0.07 13.10 -26.88
C VAL A 34 0.57 13.98 -25.76
N SER A 35 -0.29 14.85 -25.25
CA SER A 35 -0.01 15.73 -24.11
C SER A 35 -0.64 15.17 -22.83
N VAL A 36 0.15 15.10 -21.76
CA VAL A 36 -0.28 14.50 -20.48
C VAL A 36 -0.04 15.50 -19.35
N ALA A 37 -1.02 15.68 -18.47
CA ALA A 37 -0.82 16.32 -17.18
C ALA A 37 -1.10 15.34 -16.03
N LEU A 38 -0.15 15.26 -15.10
CA LEU A 38 -0.30 14.53 -13.84
C LEU A 38 -0.53 15.54 -12.72
N LEU A 39 -1.67 15.47 -12.03
CA LEU A 39 -2.01 16.34 -10.91
C LEU A 39 -1.85 15.58 -9.60
N GLU A 40 -0.98 16.07 -8.72
CA GLU A 40 -0.71 15.51 -7.39
C GLU A 40 -0.98 16.56 -6.31
N ALA A 41 -1.72 16.18 -5.27
CA ALA A 41 -2.07 17.09 -4.19
C ALA A 41 -0.89 17.38 -3.24
N GLY A 42 0.01 16.43 -3.08
CA GLY A 42 1.24 16.59 -2.30
C GLY A 42 2.37 17.30 -3.04
N PRO A 43 3.45 17.64 -2.32
CA PRO A 43 4.64 18.23 -2.92
C PRO A 43 5.43 17.20 -3.75
N THR A 44 6.44 17.69 -4.48
CA THR A 44 7.47 16.83 -5.08
C THR A 44 8.28 16.09 -4.01
N ASP A 45 8.73 14.88 -4.31
CA ASP A 45 9.66 14.08 -3.50
C ASP A 45 11.14 14.33 -3.85
N VAL A 46 11.41 15.07 -4.93
CA VAL A 46 12.78 15.43 -5.34
C VAL A 46 13.49 16.20 -4.22
N ASP A 47 14.72 15.79 -3.92
CA ASP A 47 15.57 16.34 -2.86
C ASP A 47 14.98 16.27 -1.44
N GLN A 48 13.99 15.38 -1.21
CA GLN A 48 13.43 15.14 0.13
C GLN A 48 13.98 13.85 0.75
N ASP A 49 15.11 13.93 1.45
CA ASP A 49 15.79 12.75 2.04
C ASP A 49 14.90 11.91 2.96
N VAL A 50 13.98 12.54 3.72
CA VAL A 50 13.05 11.81 4.61
C VAL A 50 12.09 10.91 3.83
N VAL A 51 11.81 11.24 2.57
CA VAL A 51 10.99 10.46 1.65
C VAL A 51 11.85 9.45 0.88
N LEU A 52 12.97 9.91 0.33
CA LEU A 52 13.81 9.14 -0.58
C LEU A 52 14.60 8.02 0.12
N GLN A 53 15.07 8.23 1.35
CA GLN A 53 15.83 7.23 2.09
C GLN A 53 14.87 6.22 2.74
N LEU A 54 14.92 4.97 2.27
CA LEU A 54 13.94 3.94 2.62
C LEU A 54 13.89 3.66 4.13
N ASN A 55 15.04 3.60 4.81
CA ASN A 55 15.10 3.30 6.24
C ASN A 55 14.45 4.37 7.13
N ARG A 56 14.11 5.55 6.59
CA ARG A 56 13.43 6.63 7.33
C ARG A 56 11.91 6.57 7.23
N TRP A 57 11.34 5.60 6.51
CA TRP A 57 9.90 5.51 6.27
C TRP A 57 9.00 5.62 7.52
N PRO A 58 9.37 5.10 8.73
CA PRO A 58 8.52 5.23 9.90
C PRO A 58 8.31 6.70 10.34
N GLU A 59 9.25 7.59 10.00
CA GLU A 59 9.16 9.03 10.31
C GLU A 59 8.05 9.74 9.52
N LEU A 60 7.51 9.10 8.47
CA LEU A 60 6.51 9.68 7.57
C LEU A 60 5.08 9.49 8.09
N LEU A 61 4.86 8.52 8.99
CA LEU A 61 3.55 8.25 9.58
C LEU A 61 3.12 9.46 10.44
N GLU A 62 1.88 9.93 10.25
CA GLU A 62 1.33 11.11 10.94
C GLU A 62 2.12 12.42 10.72
N SER A 63 3.03 12.45 9.74
CA SER A 63 3.78 13.65 9.35
C SER A 63 2.95 14.57 8.45
N GLY A 64 3.50 15.72 8.06
CA GLY A 64 2.88 16.61 7.07
C GLY A 64 2.75 16.02 5.65
N LEU A 65 3.36 14.84 5.42
CA LEU A 65 3.29 14.07 4.17
C LEU A 65 2.30 12.90 4.27
N ASP A 66 1.50 12.83 5.34
CA ASP A 66 0.44 11.85 5.53
C ASP A 66 -0.93 12.53 5.51
N TRP A 67 -1.86 12.01 4.71
CA TRP A 67 -3.27 12.40 4.78
C TRP A 67 -3.90 12.02 6.11
N ASP A 68 -3.42 10.94 6.73
CA ASP A 68 -3.70 10.54 8.08
C ASP A 68 -5.20 10.30 8.35
N TYR A 69 -5.77 9.25 7.76
CA TYR A 69 -7.20 8.97 7.87
C TYR A 69 -7.56 8.16 9.13
N PRO A 70 -8.19 8.75 10.16
CA PRO A 70 -8.80 7.94 11.22
C PRO A 70 -9.96 7.12 10.65
N ILE A 71 -10.18 5.93 11.20
CA ILE A 71 -11.35 5.12 10.86
C ILE A 71 -12.54 5.45 11.77
N GLU A 72 -13.74 5.14 11.28
CA GLU A 72 -14.97 5.20 12.09
C GLU A 72 -14.92 4.17 13.23
N PRO A 73 -15.71 4.37 14.32
CA PRO A 73 -15.76 3.42 15.42
C PRO A 73 -16.04 1.98 14.94
N GLN A 74 -15.17 1.06 15.34
CA GLN A 74 -15.23 -0.33 14.88
C GLN A 74 -16.15 -1.18 15.76
N GLU A 75 -16.99 -1.99 15.13
CA GLU A 75 -17.89 -2.94 15.82
C GLU A 75 -17.10 -4.02 16.58
N ASN A 76 -16.06 -4.58 15.94
CA ASN A 76 -15.24 -5.66 16.49
C ASN A 76 -13.73 -5.44 16.25
N GLY A 77 -13.30 -4.17 16.25
CA GLY A 77 -11.94 -3.79 15.89
C GLY A 77 -11.36 -2.66 16.74
N ASN A 78 -10.21 -2.14 16.32
CA ASN A 78 -9.52 -1.06 17.01
C ASN A 78 -9.93 0.31 16.46
N SER A 79 -10.83 1.02 17.14
CA SER A 79 -11.29 2.37 16.76
C SER A 79 -10.20 3.47 16.81
N PHE A 80 -9.00 3.18 17.31
CA PHE A 80 -7.85 4.10 17.30
C PHE A 80 -6.92 3.88 16.10
N MET A 81 -7.21 2.91 15.23
CA MET A 81 -6.41 2.66 14.04
C MET A 81 -6.51 3.84 13.05
N ARG A 82 -5.43 4.07 12.31
CA ARG A 82 -5.32 5.14 11.31
C ARG A 82 -4.84 4.52 10.01
N HIS A 83 -5.53 4.80 8.91
CA HIS A 83 -5.01 4.52 7.57
C HIS A 83 -4.08 5.64 7.14
N SER A 84 -2.79 5.46 7.39
CA SER A 84 -1.75 6.34 6.84
C SER A 84 -1.75 6.23 5.31
N ARG A 85 -1.87 7.36 4.61
CA ARG A 85 -1.82 7.47 3.14
C ARG A 85 -0.91 8.64 2.78
N ALA A 86 0.13 8.38 2.00
CA ALA A 86 1.06 9.42 1.59
C ALA A 86 0.40 10.53 0.77
N ARG A 87 0.78 11.77 1.06
CA ARG A 87 0.49 13.00 0.32
C ARG A 87 1.80 13.60 -0.18
N VAL A 88 2.39 12.98 -1.18
CA VAL A 88 3.63 13.37 -1.86
C VAL A 88 3.71 12.64 -3.21
N LEU A 89 4.46 13.17 -4.17
CA LEU A 89 4.71 12.48 -5.44
C LEU A 89 5.26 11.05 -5.21
N GLY A 90 4.71 10.11 -5.97
CA GLY A 90 4.88 8.65 -5.79
C GLY A 90 3.86 8.02 -4.84
N GLY A 91 3.06 8.83 -4.12
CA GLY A 91 2.00 8.37 -3.22
C GLY A 91 2.52 7.33 -2.23
N CYS A 92 1.75 6.28 -1.97
CA CYS A 92 2.12 5.30 -0.94
C CYS A 92 3.41 4.50 -1.28
N SER A 93 3.87 4.47 -2.54
CA SER A 93 5.20 3.92 -2.84
C SER A 93 6.36 4.77 -2.28
N SER A 94 6.07 6.01 -1.89
CA SER A 94 7.02 6.96 -1.30
C SER A 94 7.00 6.99 0.24
N HIS A 95 6.08 6.28 0.91
CA HIS A 95 6.07 6.19 2.39
C HIS A 95 6.06 4.77 2.96
N ASN A 96 5.91 3.74 2.11
CA ASN A 96 5.84 2.36 2.57
C ASN A 96 7.23 1.80 2.91
N SER A 97 7.25 0.56 3.37
CA SER A 97 8.47 -0.20 3.65
C SER A 97 9.12 -0.84 2.40
N CYS A 98 8.63 -0.57 1.18
CA CYS A 98 9.16 -1.14 -0.06
C CYS A 98 9.19 -2.68 -0.15
N ILE A 99 8.43 -3.42 0.67
CA ILE A 99 8.26 -4.87 0.46
C ILE A 99 7.69 -5.12 -0.95
N ALA A 100 8.35 -5.96 -1.74
CA ALA A 100 8.03 -6.18 -3.14
C ALA A 100 7.76 -7.66 -3.45
N PHE A 101 6.53 -7.95 -3.87
CA PHE A 101 6.07 -9.27 -4.25
C PHE A 101 5.56 -9.29 -5.69
N HIS A 102 5.81 -10.40 -6.37
CA HIS A 102 4.98 -10.83 -7.49
C HIS A 102 3.67 -11.37 -6.92
N PRO A 103 2.50 -10.91 -7.37
CA PRO A 103 1.22 -11.45 -6.91
C PRO A 103 1.10 -12.94 -7.33
N PRO A 104 0.46 -13.78 -6.52
CA PRO A 104 0.11 -15.15 -6.90
C PRO A 104 -0.65 -15.18 -8.23
N ALA A 105 -0.34 -16.14 -9.10
CA ALA A 105 -1.05 -16.31 -10.37
C ALA A 105 -2.53 -16.62 -10.13
N GLU A 106 -2.80 -17.40 -9.08
CA GLU A 106 -4.13 -17.81 -8.66
C GLU A 106 -5.02 -16.63 -8.28
N ASP A 107 -4.45 -15.57 -7.67
CA ASP A 107 -5.20 -14.34 -7.33
C ASP A 107 -5.60 -13.55 -8.57
N MET A 108 -4.73 -13.53 -9.58
CA MET A 108 -5.00 -12.83 -10.83
C MET A 108 -6.04 -13.58 -11.65
N ASP A 109 -5.95 -14.90 -11.75
CA ASP A 109 -6.93 -15.72 -12.48
C ASP A 109 -8.32 -15.62 -11.82
N LEU A 110 -8.38 -15.51 -10.48
CA LEU A 110 -9.62 -15.26 -9.76
C LEU A 110 -10.30 -13.95 -10.19
N TRP A 111 -9.56 -12.90 -10.58
CA TRP A 111 -10.17 -11.65 -11.05
C TRP A 111 -10.96 -11.85 -12.35
N GLU A 112 -10.42 -12.61 -13.30
CA GLU A 112 -11.13 -12.96 -14.52
C GLU A 112 -12.35 -13.86 -14.23
N GLU A 113 -12.22 -14.83 -13.33
CA GLU A 113 -13.35 -15.66 -12.89
C GLU A 113 -14.47 -14.83 -12.24
N MET A 114 -14.12 -13.75 -11.55
CA MET A 114 -15.06 -12.78 -10.98
C MET A 114 -15.67 -11.83 -12.03
N GLY A 115 -15.26 -11.94 -13.29
CA GLY A 115 -15.83 -11.21 -14.42
C GLY A 115 -14.98 -10.04 -14.95
N ALA A 116 -13.75 -9.85 -14.47
CA ALA A 116 -12.82 -8.87 -15.01
C ALA A 116 -12.10 -9.44 -16.26
N GLU A 117 -12.83 -9.53 -17.37
CA GLU A 117 -12.33 -10.10 -18.64
C GLU A 117 -10.94 -9.55 -19.02
N GLY A 118 -10.00 -10.46 -19.27
CA GLY A 118 -8.62 -10.13 -19.65
C GLY A 118 -7.69 -9.76 -18.48
N TRP A 119 -8.16 -9.79 -17.23
CA TRP A 119 -7.32 -9.62 -16.03
C TRP A 119 -7.01 -10.98 -15.42
N ASN A 120 -5.91 -11.60 -15.89
CA ASN A 120 -5.46 -12.93 -15.45
C ASN A 120 -3.92 -12.98 -15.42
N ALA A 121 -3.35 -14.09 -14.97
CA ALA A 121 -1.90 -14.23 -14.86
C ALA A 121 -1.19 -14.09 -16.22
N GLU A 122 -1.80 -14.59 -17.31
CA GLU A 122 -1.25 -14.52 -18.67
C GLU A 122 -1.04 -13.07 -19.13
N THR A 123 -1.98 -12.17 -18.83
CA THR A 123 -1.90 -10.78 -19.26
C THR A 123 -1.10 -9.90 -18.30
N ILE A 124 -1.10 -10.20 -17.01
CA ILE A 124 -0.50 -9.35 -15.97
C ILE A 124 0.96 -9.68 -15.69
N LEU A 125 1.36 -10.96 -15.60
CA LEU A 125 2.75 -11.33 -15.30
C LEU A 125 3.77 -10.72 -16.29
N PRO A 126 3.50 -10.62 -17.61
CA PRO A 126 4.40 -9.91 -18.53
C PRO A 126 4.57 -8.42 -18.19
N LEU A 127 3.58 -7.78 -17.57
CA LEU A 127 3.67 -6.39 -17.11
C LEU A 127 4.53 -6.26 -15.86
N ILE A 128 4.46 -7.23 -14.94
CA ILE A 128 5.36 -7.34 -13.79
C ILE A 128 6.82 -7.51 -14.27
N LYS A 129 7.05 -8.39 -15.25
CA LYS A 129 8.37 -8.52 -15.88
C LYS A 129 8.83 -7.21 -16.54
N ARG A 130 7.92 -6.46 -17.18
CA ARG A 130 8.26 -5.20 -17.87
C ARG A 130 8.58 -4.05 -16.90
N LEU A 131 7.97 -4.03 -15.71
CA LEU A 131 8.14 -2.92 -14.77
C LEU A 131 9.44 -3.01 -13.96
N GLU A 132 10.03 -4.19 -13.80
CA GLU A 132 11.14 -4.41 -12.86
C GLU A 132 12.52 -4.55 -13.52
N THR A 133 13.54 -4.18 -12.75
CA THR A 133 14.92 -4.68 -12.84
C THR A 133 15.20 -5.44 -11.56
N ASN A 134 15.23 -6.76 -11.61
CA ASN A 134 15.31 -7.65 -10.45
C ASN A 134 16.72 -8.22 -10.27
N ASP A 135 17.24 -8.22 -9.05
CA ASP A 135 18.52 -8.86 -8.70
C ASP A 135 18.49 -10.39 -8.86
N ASN A 136 17.31 -11.02 -8.78
CA ASN A 136 17.13 -12.46 -8.98
C ASN A 136 17.13 -12.81 -10.47
N THR A 137 17.84 -13.89 -10.82
CA THR A 137 17.85 -14.43 -12.18
C THR A 137 16.67 -15.38 -12.40
N GLY A 138 15.91 -15.22 -13.48
CA GLY A 138 14.81 -16.11 -13.87
C GLY A 138 14.13 -15.61 -15.15
N ASP A 139 13.55 -16.51 -15.95
CA ASP A 139 12.91 -16.14 -17.22
C ASP A 139 11.65 -15.29 -17.01
N HIS A 140 11.03 -15.34 -15.83
CA HIS A 140 9.88 -14.51 -15.45
C HIS A 140 10.28 -13.14 -14.89
N ASN A 141 11.54 -12.94 -14.51
CA ASN A 141 12.02 -11.68 -13.93
C ASN A 141 12.41 -10.65 -15.00
N GLY A 142 12.18 -9.38 -14.70
CA GLY A 142 12.59 -8.24 -15.52
C GLY A 142 14.03 -7.82 -15.25
N THR A 143 14.74 -7.37 -16.30
CA THR A 143 16.14 -6.92 -16.20
C THR A 143 16.34 -5.46 -16.59
N ASP A 144 15.32 -4.82 -17.17
CA ASP A 144 15.43 -3.51 -17.82
C ASP A 144 14.30 -2.55 -17.43
N GLY A 145 13.40 -2.98 -16.55
CA GLY A 145 12.29 -2.17 -16.07
C GLY A 145 12.74 -1.09 -15.07
N PRO A 146 12.00 0.02 -14.94
CA PRO A 146 12.41 1.17 -14.13
C PRO A 146 12.38 0.94 -12.60
N VAL A 147 11.72 -0.11 -12.12
CA VAL A 147 11.61 -0.41 -10.67
C VAL A 147 12.68 -1.41 -10.27
N HIS A 148 13.66 -0.98 -9.47
CA HIS A 148 14.73 -1.84 -9.00
C HIS A 148 14.27 -2.68 -7.81
N LEU A 149 14.34 -4.01 -7.94
CA LEU A 149 14.10 -4.96 -6.85
C LEU A 149 15.43 -5.59 -6.43
N MET A 150 15.72 -5.54 -5.13
CA MET A 150 16.90 -6.14 -4.52
C MET A 150 16.51 -7.08 -3.38
N ASN A 151 17.31 -8.13 -3.15
CA ASN A 151 17.15 -8.95 -1.95
C ASN A 151 17.63 -8.20 -0.72
N VAL A 152 16.89 -8.28 0.38
CA VAL A 152 17.38 -7.77 1.67
C VAL A 152 18.63 -8.56 2.08
N PRO A 153 19.77 -7.89 2.38
CA PRO A 153 20.95 -8.58 2.89
C PRO A 153 20.67 -9.23 4.24
N GLU A 154 21.05 -10.49 4.39
CA GLU A 154 20.87 -11.23 5.65
C GLU A 154 21.90 -10.78 6.71
N ASN A 155 21.78 -9.56 7.23
CA ASN A 155 22.71 -9.01 8.22
C ASN A 155 22.17 -9.10 9.65
N ASP A 156 20.85 -9.23 9.83
CA ASP A 156 20.21 -9.34 11.14
C ASP A 156 20.35 -10.75 11.75
N PRO A 157 21.13 -10.94 12.84
CA PRO A 157 21.27 -12.23 13.48
C PRO A 157 19.97 -12.74 14.13
N VAL A 158 19.10 -11.85 14.62
CA VAL A 158 17.81 -12.22 15.22
C VAL A 158 16.86 -12.70 14.13
N GLY A 159 16.82 -12.00 13.00
CA GLY A 159 16.08 -12.44 11.81
C GLY A 159 16.53 -13.80 11.29
N LYS A 160 17.84 -14.06 11.22
CA LYS A 160 18.37 -15.40 10.84
C LYS A 160 17.92 -16.50 11.80
N ALA A 161 18.03 -16.25 13.10
CA ALA A 161 17.60 -17.20 14.13
C ALA A 161 16.07 -17.45 14.05
N LEU A 162 15.29 -16.44 13.69
CA LEU A 162 13.86 -16.59 13.44
C LEU A 162 13.58 -17.50 12.23
N LEU A 163 14.34 -17.38 11.14
CA LEU A 163 14.20 -18.29 10.00
C LEU A 163 14.60 -19.74 10.35
N ASP A 164 15.66 -19.93 11.16
CA ASP A 164 16.01 -21.25 11.70
C ASP A 164 14.88 -21.81 12.58
N ALA A 165 14.23 -20.96 13.37
CA ALA A 165 13.06 -21.33 14.17
C ALA A 165 11.83 -21.66 13.31
N CYS A 166 11.63 -20.96 12.19
CA CYS A 166 10.60 -21.32 11.20
C CYS A 166 10.82 -22.74 10.68
N GLU A 167 12.05 -23.08 10.29
CA GLU A 167 12.38 -24.44 9.82
C GLU A 167 12.14 -25.51 10.89
N GLN A 168 12.47 -25.22 12.14
CA GLN A 168 12.18 -26.11 13.28
C GLN A 168 10.67 -26.32 13.51
N GLN A 169 9.84 -25.33 13.15
CA GLN A 169 8.38 -25.45 13.13
C GLN A 169 7.79 -26.01 11.82
N GLY A 170 8.62 -26.46 10.88
CA GLY A 170 8.16 -27.02 9.61
C GLY A 170 7.76 -25.97 8.56
N ILE A 171 8.18 -24.71 8.73
CA ILE A 171 8.04 -23.64 7.75
C ILE A 171 9.42 -23.47 7.06
N PRO A 172 9.60 -23.99 5.84
CA PRO A 172 10.92 -24.00 5.19
C PRO A 172 11.39 -22.58 4.83
N LYS A 173 12.70 -22.40 4.74
CA LYS A 173 13.27 -21.20 4.11
C LYS A 173 12.97 -21.19 2.62
N VAL A 174 12.54 -20.04 2.10
CA VAL A 174 12.22 -19.85 0.68
C VAL A 174 12.84 -18.55 0.15
N GLN A 175 12.98 -18.51 -1.17
CA GLN A 175 13.19 -17.28 -1.91
C GLN A 175 11.83 -16.82 -2.46
N TYR A 176 11.55 -15.52 -2.37
CA TYR A 176 10.33 -14.95 -2.95
C TYR A 176 10.52 -14.57 -4.42
N ASN A 177 9.40 -14.40 -5.14
CA ASN A 177 9.36 -13.98 -6.55
C ASN A 177 10.07 -14.98 -7.49
N THR A 178 9.87 -16.28 -7.24
CA THR A 178 10.41 -17.38 -8.06
C THR A 178 9.47 -17.79 -9.20
N GLY A 179 8.30 -17.15 -9.32
CA GLY A 179 7.24 -17.52 -10.25
C GLY A 179 6.27 -18.59 -9.69
N GLU A 180 6.53 -19.09 -8.49
CA GLU A 180 5.66 -20.03 -7.78
C GLU A 180 5.16 -19.41 -6.47
N THR A 181 3.89 -19.64 -6.16
CA THR A 181 3.23 -19.13 -4.95
C THR A 181 3.80 -19.84 -3.71
N VAL A 182 4.22 -19.06 -2.72
CA VAL A 182 4.68 -19.57 -1.43
C VAL A 182 3.48 -19.75 -0.50
N ILE A 183 2.99 -20.97 -0.36
CA ILE A 183 1.90 -21.31 0.57
C ILE A 183 2.43 -21.50 2.00
N ASN A 184 3.56 -22.20 2.15
CA ASN A 184 4.22 -22.45 3.43
C ASN A 184 5.72 -22.18 3.29
N GLY A 185 6.20 -21.06 3.82
CA GLY A 185 7.62 -20.70 3.75
C GLY A 185 7.92 -19.34 4.34
N ALA A 186 9.17 -19.16 4.78
CA ALA A 186 9.67 -17.92 5.34
C ALA A 186 10.97 -17.48 4.66
N GLY A 187 11.19 -16.18 4.52
CA GLY A 187 12.40 -15.65 3.91
C GLY A 187 12.60 -14.17 4.15
N PHE A 188 13.82 -13.70 3.91
CA PHE A 188 14.06 -12.28 3.74
C PHE A 188 13.36 -11.78 2.47
N PHE A 189 12.74 -10.60 2.53
CA PHE A 189 12.01 -10.05 1.40
C PHE A 189 12.93 -9.65 0.23
N GLN A 190 12.32 -9.54 -0.96
CA GLN A 190 12.78 -8.55 -1.91
C GLN A 190 12.16 -7.20 -1.57
N ILE A 191 12.92 -6.13 -1.78
CA ILE A 191 12.45 -4.76 -1.63
C ILE A 191 12.66 -3.97 -2.92
N ASN A 192 11.73 -3.07 -3.25
CA ASN A 192 11.93 -2.14 -4.37
C ASN A 192 12.80 -0.96 -3.92
N SER A 193 14.11 -1.16 -3.90
CA SER A 193 15.14 -0.20 -3.45
C SER A 193 16.35 -0.21 -4.37
N LYS A 194 17.03 0.94 -4.48
CA LYS A 194 18.34 1.07 -5.12
C LYS A 194 19.46 0.71 -4.12
N LYS A 195 20.66 0.45 -4.66
CA LYS A 195 21.85 0.06 -3.88
C LYS A 195 22.33 1.15 -2.92
N ASP A 196 21.97 2.40 -3.15
CA ASP A 196 22.33 3.55 -2.30
C ASP A 196 21.32 3.81 -1.17
N GLY A 197 20.31 2.95 -1.00
CA GLY A 197 19.26 3.10 0.02
C GLY A 197 18.07 3.96 -0.42
N THR A 198 18.11 4.53 -1.63
CA THR A 198 16.98 5.25 -2.20
C THR A 198 15.86 4.26 -2.54
N ARG A 199 14.65 4.49 -2.01
CA ARG A 199 13.47 3.72 -2.41
C ARG A 199 13.26 3.81 -3.93
N SER A 200 12.94 2.69 -4.57
CA SER A 200 12.52 2.68 -5.98
C SER A 200 11.01 2.93 -6.07
N SER A 201 10.56 4.06 -5.52
CA SER A 201 9.16 4.48 -5.59
C SER A 201 8.74 4.74 -7.04
N SER A 202 7.43 4.77 -7.28
CA SER A 202 6.90 5.03 -8.63
C SER A 202 7.34 6.39 -9.19
N SER A 203 7.46 7.43 -8.35
CA SER A 203 8.02 8.73 -8.74
C SER A 203 9.49 8.63 -9.15
N VAL A 204 10.33 8.02 -8.30
CA VAL A 204 11.77 7.81 -8.56
C VAL A 204 12.01 6.99 -9.82
N SER A 205 11.20 5.95 -10.03
CA SER A 205 11.34 5.02 -11.14
C SER A 205 10.79 5.58 -12.46
N TYR A 206 9.60 6.19 -12.44
CA TYR A 206 8.89 6.54 -13.66
C TYR A 206 8.88 8.03 -14.00
N LEU A 207 8.95 8.92 -13.00
CA LEU A 207 8.76 10.35 -13.22
C LEU A 207 10.07 11.14 -13.19
N HIS A 208 10.95 10.88 -12.21
CA HIS A 208 12.24 11.58 -12.08
C HIS A 208 13.06 11.56 -13.38
N PRO A 209 13.16 10.43 -14.12
CA PRO A 209 13.95 10.38 -15.36
C PRO A 209 13.35 11.16 -16.55
N ILE A 210 12.10 11.64 -16.43
CA ILE A 210 11.33 12.23 -17.55
C ILE A 210 10.65 13.55 -17.16
N MET A 211 11.02 14.18 -16.04
CA MET A 211 10.38 15.43 -15.59
C MET A 211 10.57 16.59 -16.57
N ASP A 212 11.59 16.52 -17.42
CA ASP A 212 11.91 17.50 -18.46
C ASP A 212 11.28 17.19 -19.82
N ARG A 213 10.48 16.11 -19.92
CA ARG A 213 9.82 15.69 -21.15
C ARG A 213 8.75 16.71 -21.59
N GLU A 214 8.91 17.29 -22.79
CA GLU A 214 8.10 18.42 -23.29
C GLU A 214 6.57 18.18 -23.35
N ASN A 215 6.13 16.92 -23.47
CA ASN A 215 4.72 16.54 -23.57
C ASN A 215 4.12 16.03 -22.25
N LEU A 216 4.84 16.11 -21.13
CA LEU A 216 4.37 15.74 -19.79
C LEU A 216 4.55 16.92 -18.82
N ASP A 217 3.45 17.35 -18.20
CA ASP A 217 3.49 18.29 -17.09
C ASP A 217 3.13 17.60 -15.77
N ILE A 218 4.00 17.71 -14.78
CA ILE A 218 3.80 17.16 -13.43
C ILE A 218 3.46 18.32 -12.48
N LEU A 219 2.19 18.44 -12.15
CA LEU A 219 1.61 19.53 -11.37
C LEU A 219 1.44 19.06 -9.91
N THR A 220 2.45 19.32 -9.09
CA THR A 220 2.41 19.03 -7.63
C THR A 220 1.72 20.16 -6.88
N GLU A 221 1.22 19.87 -5.67
CA GLU A 221 0.39 20.78 -4.88
C GLU A 221 -0.90 21.24 -5.58
N HIS A 222 -1.42 20.41 -6.49
CA HIS A 222 -2.66 20.63 -7.26
C HIS A 222 -3.72 19.61 -6.83
N TRP A 223 -4.55 19.99 -5.84
CA TRP A 223 -5.56 19.08 -5.30
C TRP A 223 -6.84 19.13 -6.15
N VAL A 224 -7.12 18.05 -6.87
CA VAL A 224 -8.37 17.86 -7.63
C VAL A 224 -9.55 17.61 -6.70
N THR A 225 -10.64 18.34 -6.92
CA THR A 225 -11.83 18.34 -6.06
C THR A 225 -13.09 17.85 -6.77
N GLN A 226 -13.13 17.89 -8.10
CA GLN A 226 -14.28 17.46 -8.89
C GLN A 226 -13.88 17.09 -10.33
N ILE A 227 -14.47 16.03 -10.88
CA ILE A 227 -14.41 15.69 -12.31
C ILE A 227 -15.55 16.43 -13.04
N LEU A 228 -15.22 16.99 -14.21
CA LEU A 228 -16.16 17.73 -15.04
C LEU A 228 -16.67 16.87 -16.18
N PHE A 229 -17.93 17.09 -16.54
CA PHE A 229 -18.62 16.32 -17.56
C PHE A 229 -19.42 17.26 -18.47
N ASP A 230 -19.54 16.89 -19.74
CA ASP A 230 -20.49 17.50 -20.67
C ASP A 230 -21.89 16.87 -20.57
N ASP A 231 -22.81 17.36 -21.40
CA ASP A 231 -24.21 16.92 -21.43
C ASP A 231 -24.38 15.45 -21.85
N ASP A 232 -23.39 14.88 -22.56
CA ASP A 232 -23.36 13.48 -23.00
C ASP A 232 -22.69 12.55 -21.96
N ASN A 233 -22.40 13.06 -20.77
CA ASN A 233 -21.70 12.37 -19.68
C ASN A 233 -20.26 11.96 -20.01
N ARG A 234 -19.61 12.61 -20.98
CA ARG A 234 -18.18 12.44 -21.19
C ARG A 234 -17.41 13.29 -20.18
N ALA A 235 -16.39 12.71 -19.54
CA ALA A 235 -15.47 13.46 -18.70
C ALA A 235 -14.63 14.43 -19.56
N THR A 236 -14.69 15.71 -19.24
CA THR A 236 -14.06 16.79 -20.04
C THR A 236 -12.89 17.47 -19.34
N GLY A 237 -12.67 17.20 -18.07
CA GLY A 237 -11.64 17.85 -17.28
C GLY A 237 -11.84 17.70 -15.78
N VAL A 238 -11.14 18.52 -15.01
CA VAL A 238 -11.21 18.54 -13.56
C VAL A 238 -11.19 19.96 -13.01
N LYS A 239 -11.81 20.17 -11.84
CA LYS A 239 -11.55 21.32 -10.98
C LYS A 239 -10.50 20.97 -9.94
N TYR A 240 -9.60 21.91 -9.68
CA TYR A 240 -8.53 21.73 -8.71
C TYR A 240 -8.21 23.03 -7.98
N LEU A 241 -7.59 22.92 -6.82
CA LEU A 241 -6.97 24.03 -6.12
C LEU A 241 -5.60 24.32 -6.74
N SER A 242 -5.40 25.52 -7.26
CA SER A 242 -4.13 25.91 -7.89
C SER A 242 -3.10 26.49 -6.92
N ASN A 243 -3.50 26.85 -5.70
CA ASN A 243 -2.63 27.41 -4.67
C ASN A 243 -3.24 27.31 -3.26
N ALA A 244 -2.45 27.74 -2.27
CA ALA A 244 -2.81 27.75 -0.85
C ALA A 244 -3.92 28.76 -0.44
N PHE A 245 -4.45 29.57 -1.36
CA PHE A 245 -5.54 30.53 -1.10
C PHE A 245 -6.90 30.03 -1.62
N ASP A 246 -7.04 28.72 -1.80
CA ASP A 246 -8.24 28.04 -2.27
C ASP A 246 -8.76 28.54 -3.62
N ARG A 247 -7.86 29.01 -4.50
CA ARG A 247 -8.25 29.40 -5.85
C ARG A 247 -8.61 28.14 -6.66
N MET A 248 -9.88 28.00 -6.97
CA MET A 248 -10.38 26.97 -7.88
C MET A 248 -10.08 27.33 -9.33
N GLU A 249 -9.43 26.41 -10.02
CA GLU A 249 -9.17 26.48 -11.46
C GLU A 249 -9.71 25.22 -12.15
N THR A 250 -9.65 25.20 -13.47
CA THR A 250 -10.14 24.10 -14.30
C THR A 250 -9.09 23.74 -15.32
N LEU A 251 -8.90 22.44 -15.52
CA LEU A 251 -8.05 21.91 -16.57
C LEU A 251 -8.84 20.90 -17.41
N THR A 252 -8.74 20.99 -18.73
CA THR A 252 -9.54 20.16 -19.65
C THR A 252 -8.75 19.00 -20.26
N ALA A 253 -9.48 17.96 -20.66
CA ALA A 253 -8.97 16.76 -21.31
C ALA A 253 -9.63 16.54 -22.69
N ASN A 254 -8.83 16.44 -23.74
CA ASN A 254 -9.32 16.13 -25.10
C ASN A 254 -9.74 14.67 -25.26
N ARG A 255 -9.15 13.75 -24.48
CA ARG A 255 -9.45 12.32 -24.56
C ARG A 255 -10.06 11.84 -23.26
N GLU A 256 -9.25 11.65 -22.22
CA GLU A 256 -9.67 10.96 -20.99
C GLU A 256 -9.15 11.62 -19.72
N VAL A 257 -9.91 11.44 -18.64
CA VAL A 257 -9.50 11.72 -17.26
C VAL A 257 -9.33 10.39 -16.55
N ILE A 258 -8.13 10.11 -16.05
CA ILE A 258 -7.76 8.85 -15.40
C ILE A 258 -7.57 9.11 -13.91
N VAL A 259 -8.46 8.54 -13.08
CA VAL A 259 -8.41 8.73 -11.63
C VAL A 259 -7.51 7.68 -10.98
N SER A 260 -6.48 8.12 -10.28
CA SER A 260 -5.45 7.30 -9.64
C SER A 260 -5.17 7.76 -8.20
N SER A 261 -6.18 8.30 -7.51
CA SER A 261 -6.06 8.89 -6.17
C SER A 261 -6.04 7.85 -5.03
N GLY A 262 -5.99 6.56 -5.35
CA GLY A 262 -5.95 5.46 -4.37
C GLY A 262 -7.33 5.07 -3.82
N ALA A 263 -7.38 4.00 -3.03
CA ALA A 263 -8.62 3.34 -2.61
C ALA A 263 -9.52 4.16 -1.67
N ILE A 264 -9.00 5.22 -1.03
CA ILE A 264 -9.77 6.11 -0.16
C ILE A 264 -10.26 7.34 -0.94
N ASP A 265 -9.35 8.05 -1.61
CA ASP A 265 -9.69 9.32 -2.27
C ASP A 265 -10.35 9.14 -3.64
N THR A 266 -10.14 8.03 -4.35
CA THR A 266 -10.83 7.76 -5.62
C THR A 266 -12.36 7.67 -5.44
N PRO A 267 -12.91 6.81 -4.55
CA PRO A 267 -14.36 6.79 -4.36
C PRO A 267 -14.90 8.12 -3.81
N LYS A 268 -14.13 8.82 -2.97
CA LYS A 268 -14.49 10.18 -2.51
C LYS A 268 -14.64 11.15 -3.68
N LEU A 269 -13.64 11.22 -4.57
CA LEU A 269 -13.65 12.11 -5.73
C LEU A 269 -14.80 11.77 -6.70
N LEU A 270 -15.03 10.48 -6.96
CA LEU A 270 -16.16 10.03 -7.79
C LEU A 270 -17.50 10.47 -7.19
N MET A 271 -17.70 10.27 -5.88
CA MET A 271 -18.92 10.68 -5.20
C MET A 271 -19.11 12.20 -5.23
N LEU A 272 -18.08 13.00 -4.95
CA LEU A 272 -18.12 14.48 -5.07
C LEU A 272 -18.41 14.96 -6.51
N SER A 273 -18.15 14.11 -7.50
CA SER A 273 -18.41 14.35 -8.91
C SER A 273 -19.78 13.82 -9.37
N GLY A 274 -20.61 13.34 -8.43
CA GLY A 274 -21.96 12.85 -8.70
C GLY A 274 -22.04 11.38 -9.14
N ILE A 275 -20.97 10.61 -9.00
CA ILE A 275 -20.92 9.17 -9.35
C ILE A 275 -20.81 8.36 -8.06
N GLY A 276 -21.89 7.67 -7.67
CA GLY A 276 -21.91 6.85 -6.46
C GLY A 276 -23.31 6.44 -6.04
N PRO A 277 -23.50 5.87 -4.84
CA PRO A 277 -24.79 5.40 -4.38
C PRO A 277 -25.79 6.57 -4.29
N ALA A 278 -26.85 6.57 -5.10
CA ALA A 278 -27.72 7.73 -5.28
C ALA A 278 -28.31 8.28 -3.98
N ASP A 279 -28.70 7.41 -3.05
CA ASP A 279 -29.28 7.85 -1.77
C ASP A 279 -28.25 8.52 -0.86
N HIS A 280 -26.99 8.04 -0.84
CA HIS A 280 -25.90 8.68 -0.09
C HIS A 280 -25.51 10.05 -0.68
N LEU A 281 -25.49 10.16 -2.01
CA LEU A 281 -25.23 11.44 -2.67
C LEU A 281 -26.31 12.47 -2.34
N LYS A 282 -27.59 12.09 -2.37
CA LYS A 282 -28.70 12.97 -1.96
C LYS A 282 -28.60 13.37 -0.48
N GLU A 283 -28.27 12.42 0.40
CA GLU A 283 -28.07 12.65 1.84
C GLU A 283 -27.00 13.71 2.10
N THR A 284 -25.90 13.67 1.34
CA THR A 284 -24.79 14.61 1.46
C THR A 284 -24.96 15.90 0.64
N GLY A 285 -26.03 16.01 -0.14
CA GLY A 285 -26.36 17.20 -0.94
C GLY A 285 -25.55 17.31 -2.23
N VAL A 286 -25.05 16.20 -2.76
CA VAL A 286 -24.40 16.08 -4.07
C VAL A 286 -25.43 15.64 -5.11
N ASP A 287 -25.45 16.30 -6.27
CA ASP A 287 -26.33 15.94 -7.37
C ASP A 287 -25.93 14.58 -7.96
N VAL A 288 -26.91 13.69 -8.12
CA VAL A 288 -26.68 12.36 -8.69
C VAL A 288 -26.55 12.47 -10.20
N ARG A 289 -25.37 12.15 -10.72
CA ARG A 289 -25.11 12.00 -12.16
C ARG A 289 -25.24 10.55 -12.61
N VAL A 290 -24.60 9.64 -11.87
CA VAL A 290 -24.66 8.20 -12.11
C VAL A 290 -24.90 7.51 -10.77
N ASP A 291 -25.98 6.73 -10.70
CA ASP A 291 -26.21 5.83 -9.57
C ASP A 291 -25.31 4.61 -9.72
N SER A 292 -24.23 4.58 -8.94
CA SER A 292 -23.26 3.49 -8.93
C SER A 292 -23.07 2.99 -7.50
N PRO A 293 -23.88 2.01 -7.05
CA PRO A 293 -23.90 1.57 -5.65
C PRO A 293 -22.59 0.90 -5.20
N GLY A 294 -21.73 0.49 -6.14
CA GLY A 294 -20.42 -0.08 -5.84
C GLY A 294 -19.36 0.94 -5.40
N VAL A 295 -19.51 2.23 -5.73
CA VAL A 295 -18.51 3.26 -5.39
C VAL A 295 -18.45 3.45 -3.88
N GLY A 296 -17.27 3.24 -3.31
CA GLY A 296 -17.05 3.30 -1.86
C GLY A 296 -17.47 2.04 -1.11
N SER A 297 -17.99 1.01 -1.79
CA SER A 297 -18.30 -0.30 -1.22
C SER A 297 -17.12 -1.27 -1.39
N ASN A 298 -17.22 -2.46 -0.79
CA ASN A 298 -16.26 -3.56 -0.95
C ASN A 298 -14.81 -3.20 -0.56
N LEU A 299 -14.65 -2.29 0.41
CA LEU A 299 -13.34 -1.97 0.97
C LEU A 299 -12.77 -3.25 1.61
N GLN A 300 -11.54 -3.57 1.24
CA GLN A 300 -10.77 -4.71 1.71
C GLN A 300 -9.40 -4.22 2.17
N ASP A 301 -8.83 -4.94 3.12
CA ASP A 301 -7.51 -4.69 3.69
C ASP A 301 -6.96 -5.97 4.32
N HIS A 302 -5.68 -6.00 4.66
CA HIS A 302 -5.08 -7.07 5.46
C HIS A 302 -5.09 -6.68 6.94
N PRO A 303 -6.09 -7.08 7.74
CA PRO A 303 -6.10 -6.79 9.16
C PRO A 303 -4.89 -7.45 9.84
N GLU A 304 -4.16 -6.67 10.62
CA GLU A 304 -2.92 -7.08 11.26
C GLU A 304 -3.06 -7.12 12.78
N ALA A 305 -2.63 -8.22 13.38
CA ALA A 305 -2.39 -8.37 14.81
C ALA A 305 -0.89 -8.17 15.09
N VAL A 306 -0.53 -7.97 16.36
CA VAL A 306 0.88 -7.86 16.77
C VAL A 306 1.14 -8.69 18.03
N ILE A 307 2.28 -9.35 18.04
CA ILE A 307 2.87 -10.01 19.21
C ILE A 307 4.36 -9.65 19.28
N SER A 308 4.88 -9.39 20.48
CA SER A 308 6.24 -8.89 20.66
C SER A 308 6.94 -9.50 21.87
N TRP A 309 8.27 -9.57 21.79
CA TRP A 309 9.15 -10.08 22.83
C TRP A 309 10.28 -9.09 23.11
N GLU A 310 10.71 -9.05 24.36
CA GLU A 310 12.05 -8.56 24.70
C GLU A 310 13.11 -9.29 23.89
N SER A 311 14.14 -8.58 23.50
CA SER A 311 15.37 -9.18 23.01
C SER A 311 16.38 -9.34 24.14
N LYS A 312 16.96 -10.53 24.27
CA LYS A 312 18.08 -10.83 25.19
C LYS A 312 19.41 -10.24 24.71
N VAL A 313 19.47 -9.81 23.45
CA VAL A 313 20.65 -9.19 22.82
C VAL A 313 20.27 -7.81 22.27
N PRO A 314 21.23 -6.89 22.10
CA PRO A 314 20.96 -5.62 21.43
C PRO A 314 20.39 -5.84 20.02
N MET A 315 19.26 -5.21 19.70
CA MET A 315 18.66 -5.25 18.37
C MET A 315 19.45 -4.41 17.37
N THR A 316 19.28 -4.67 16.08
CA THR A 316 19.96 -3.89 15.04
C THR A 316 19.61 -2.40 15.13
N ARG A 317 20.55 -1.57 14.71
CA ARG A 317 20.41 -0.09 14.61
C ARG A 317 20.50 0.40 13.18
N ASP A 318 20.76 -0.51 12.26
CA ASP A 318 20.83 -0.28 10.83
C ASP A 318 20.05 -1.40 10.15
N ALA A 319 19.06 -1.03 9.36
CA ALA A 319 18.19 -1.95 8.65
C ALA A 319 17.77 -1.29 7.34
N THR A 320 17.43 -2.10 6.35
CA THR A 320 16.91 -1.59 5.08
C THR A 320 15.61 -0.81 5.31
N GLN A 321 14.68 -1.40 6.07
CA GLN A 321 13.34 -0.85 6.32
C GLN A 321 12.67 -1.41 7.59
N TRP A 322 13.44 -2.05 8.49
CA TRP A 322 13.02 -2.56 9.81
C TRP A 322 12.08 -3.78 9.83
N TRP A 323 11.46 -4.15 8.70
CA TRP A 323 10.51 -5.27 8.57
C TRP A 323 10.97 -6.28 7.50
N GLU A 324 12.07 -6.98 7.78
CA GLU A 324 12.91 -7.59 6.73
C GLU A 324 12.54 -9.02 6.32
N ILE A 325 11.69 -9.70 7.10
CA ILE A 325 11.33 -11.11 6.89
C ILE A 325 9.82 -11.26 6.79
N GLY A 326 9.40 -12.10 5.84
CA GLY A 326 8.03 -12.60 5.70
C GLY A 326 7.93 -14.05 6.10
N ILE A 327 6.74 -14.45 6.54
CA ILE A 327 6.37 -15.82 6.87
C ILE A 327 4.98 -16.06 6.29
N PHE A 328 4.85 -17.01 5.37
CA PHE A 328 3.56 -17.52 4.91
C PHE A 328 3.32 -18.89 5.50
N ALA A 329 2.11 -19.13 5.98
CA ALA A 329 1.69 -20.43 6.47
C ALA A 329 0.20 -20.64 6.21
N PRO A 330 -0.24 -21.84 5.82
CA PRO A 330 -1.65 -22.16 5.73
C PRO A 330 -2.20 -22.55 7.11
N THR A 331 -3.36 -22.01 7.51
CA THR A 331 -4.02 -22.39 8.77
C THR A 331 -4.85 -23.67 8.64
N GLU A 332 -5.12 -24.09 7.40
CA GLU A 332 -5.88 -25.29 7.02
C GLU A 332 -5.15 -26.08 5.92
N ASN A 333 -5.38 -27.40 5.83
CA ASN A 333 -4.76 -28.22 4.79
C ASN A 333 -5.47 -28.03 3.44
N GLY A 334 -4.71 -28.07 2.34
CA GLY A 334 -5.26 -28.09 0.98
C GLY A 334 -5.63 -26.73 0.40
N LEU A 335 -5.08 -25.64 0.95
CA LEU A 335 -5.17 -24.31 0.36
C LEU A 335 -4.11 -24.15 -0.74
N ASP A 336 -4.50 -23.55 -1.86
CA ASP A 336 -3.60 -23.19 -2.96
C ASP A 336 -2.96 -21.79 -2.74
N LEU A 337 -3.46 -21.04 -1.76
CA LEU A 337 -2.95 -19.74 -1.33
C LEU A 337 -2.77 -19.73 0.20
N PRO A 338 -1.75 -19.05 0.74
CA PRO A 338 -1.64 -18.88 2.18
C PRO A 338 -2.77 -17.95 2.67
N ASP A 339 -3.48 -18.34 3.72
CA ASP A 339 -4.49 -17.51 4.39
C ASP A 339 -3.91 -16.64 5.51
N LEU A 340 -2.68 -16.95 5.95
CA LEU A 340 -1.93 -16.22 6.97
C LEU A 340 -0.56 -15.78 6.44
N MET A 341 -0.23 -14.52 6.66
CA MET A 341 1.12 -13.97 6.52
C MET A 341 1.57 -13.36 7.85
N MET A 342 2.86 -13.32 8.12
CA MET A 342 3.45 -12.57 9.23
C MET A 342 4.66 -11.79 8.75
N HIS A 343 4.84 -10.56 9.26
CA HIS A 343 6.11 -9.86 9.15
C HIS A 343 6.90 -10.00 10.44
N TYR A 344 8.21 -10.02 10.32
CA TYR A 344 9.11 -9.80 11.44
C TYR A 344 9.68 -8.38 11.40
N GLY A 345 9.49 -7.66 12.51
CA GLY A 345 10.01 -6.32 12.73
C GLY A 345 11.11 -6.33 13.77
N SER A 346 12.28 -5.78 13.44
CA SER A 346 13.44 -5.68 14.34
C SER A 346 13.38 -4.47 15.28
N VAL A 347 12.19 -3.93 15.51
CA VAL A 347 11.91 -2.71 16.27
C VAL A 347 10.67 -2.86 17.17
N PRO A 348 10.55 -2.07 18.25
CA PRO A 348 9.36 -2.06 19.08
C PRO A 348 8.11 -1.57 18.31
N PHE A 349 7.08 -2.41 18.19
CA PHE A 349 5.81 -2.06 17.54
C PHE A 349 4.67 -1.90 18.56
N SER A 350 4.79 -0.89 19.42
CA SER A 350 3.87 -0.67 20.55
C SER A 350 2.79 0.40 20.30
N MET A 351 2.64 0.85 19.04
CA MET A 351 1.73 1.93 18.63
C MET A 351 0.31 1.72 19.17
N HIS A 352 -0.19 0.49 19.12
CA HIS A 352 -1.55 0.17 19.57
C HIS A 352 -1.65 -0.54 20.92
N THR A 353 -0.54 -0.94 21.54
CA THR A 353 -0.56 -1.71 22.79
C THR A 353 -0.28 -0.85 24.02
N ARG A 354 0.59 0.17 23.89
CA ARG A 354 0.95 1.07 24.99
C ARG A 354 -0.26 1.76 25.63
N ARG A 355 -1.24 2.17 24.80
CA ARG A 355 -2.48 2.81 25.30
C ARG A 355 -3.32 1.90 26.20
N HIS A 356 -3.15 0.59 26.10
CA HIS A 356 -3.85 -0.42 26.91
C HIS A 356 -3.03 -0.86 28.13
N GLY A 357 -1.86 -0.25 28.37
CA GLY A 357 -1.03 -0.54 29.54
C GLY A 357 -0.10 -1.74 29.39
N TYR A 358 0.05 -2.30 28.19
CA TYR A 358 1.07 -3.32 27.91
C TYR A 358 2.49 -2.73 28.08
N PRO A 359 3.47 -3.54 28.52
CA PRO A 359 4.85 -3.10 28.68
C PRO A 359 5.49 -2.70 27.35
N HIS A 360 6.53 -1.88 27.43
CA HIS A 360 7.32 -1.41 26.31
C HIS A 360 8.80 -1.55 26.66
N GLU A 361 9.59 -2.05 25.71
CA GLU A 361 11.03 -2.23 25.86
C GLU A 361 11.71 -1.79 24.56
N ASP A 362 12.80 -1.02 24.70
CA ASP A 362 13.57 -0.47 23.58
C ASP A 362 14.26 -1.57 22.75
N GLU A 363 14.71 -2.62 23.43
CA GLU A 363 15.28 -3.82 22.83
C GLU A 363 14.18 -4.88 22.66
N SER A 364 13.41 -4.78 21.59
CA SER A 364 12.36 -5.74 21.27
C SER A 364 12.21 -5.98 19.77
N PHE A 365 11.61 -7.12 19.44
CA PHE A 365 11.17 -7.45 18.10
C PHE A 365 9.69 -7.83 18.11
N ALA A 366 9.05 -7.78 16.95
CA ALA A 366 7.64 -8.10 16.78
C ALA A 366 7.42 -9.09 15.64
N LEU A 367 6.39 -9.91 15.79
CA LEU A 367 5.76 -10.62 14.69
C LEU A 367 4.36 -10.05 14.48
N THR A 368 4.00 -9.78 13.23
CA THR A 368 2.70 -9.19 12.89
C THR A 368 1.85 -10.10 11.98
N PRO A 369 1.09 -11.04 12.56
CA PRO A 369 0.19 -11.88 11.79
C PRO A 369 -0.93 -11.06 11.14
N ASN A 370 -1.11 -11.22 9.83
CA ASN A 370 -2.17 -10.61 9.04
C ASN A 370 -2.94 -11.65 8.22
N VAL A 371 -4.20 -11.33 7.93
CA VAL A 371 -5.11 -12.17 7.12
C VAL A 371 -4.99 -11.76 5.66
N THR A 372 -4.45 -12.64 4.82
CA THR A 372 -4.16 -12.35 3.39
C THR A 372 -5.45 -12.21 2.57
N HIS A 373 -6.48 -13.01 2.90
CA HIS A 373 -7.77 -13.01 2.23
C HIS A 373 -8.89 -12.72 3.23
N ALA A 374 -8.86 -11.51 3.79
CA ALA A 374 -9.89 -11.09 4.74
C ALA A 374 -11.28 -11.12 4.08
N ARG A 375 -12.28 -11.62 4.81
CA ARG A 375 -13.67 -11.75 4.34
C ARG A 375 -14.56 -10.60 4.80
N SER A 376 -14.12 -9.83 5.79
CA SER A 376 -14.78 -8.59 6.18
C SER A 376 -14.82 -7.60 5.00
N ARG A 377 -15.87 -6.80 4.91
CA ARG A 377 -16.05 -5.80 3.85
C ARG A 377 -16.50 -4.48 4.45
N GLY A 378 -15.73 -3.44 4.17
CA GLY A 378 -15.95 -2.09 4.66
C GLY A 378 -16.53 -1.14 3.62
N THR A 379 -16.54 0.15 3.98
CA THR A 379 -16.94 1.25 3.11
C THR A 379 -16.05 2.49 3.26
N VAL A 380 -15.97 3.27 2.18
CA VAL A 380 -15.53 4.66 2.18
C VAL A 380 -16.70 5.53 1.75
N ARG A 381 -17.12 6.47 2.60
CA ARG A 381 -18.27 7.35 2.35
C ARG A 381 -17.87 8.81 2.46
N LEU A 382 -18.58 9.68 1.74
CA LEU A 382 -18.50 11.11 2.00
C LEU A 382 -18.96 11.44 3.44
N ARG A 383 -18.17 12.25 4.14
CA ARG A 383 -18.57 12.84 5.42
C ARG A 383 -19.48 14.05 5.20
N SER A 384 -19.20 14.83 4.17
CA SER A 384 -19.99 15.96 3.71
C SER A 384 -19.75 16.19 2.22
N ARG A 385 -20.37 17.23 1.64
CA ARG A 385 -20.09 17.71 0.28
C ARG A 385 -18.82 18.55 0.15
N ASP A 386 -18.16 18.89 1.26
CA ASP A 386 -16.90 19.63 1.25
C ASP A 386 -15.76 18.66 0.92
N TYR A 387 -14.97 18.99 -0.10
CA TYR A 387 -13.83 18.18 -0.51
C TYR A 387 -12.73 18.15 0.55
N ALA A 388 -12.64 19.16 1.42
CA ALA A 388 -11.62 19.25 2.46
C ALA A 388 -11.90 18.29 3.62
N ASP A 389 -13.16 17.87 3.81
CA ASP A 389 -13.51 16.92 4.85
C ASP A 389 -12.94 15.53 4.55
N LYS A 390 -12.23 14.95 5.52
CA LYS A 390 -11.77 13.55 5.43
C LYS A 390 -12.99 12.62 5.29
N PRO A 391 -12.95 11.62 4.39
CA PRO A 391 -14.08 10.70 4.23
C PRO A 391 -14.31 9.89 5.51
N MET A 392 -15.48 9.28 5.61
CA MET A 392 -15.77 8.25 6.59
C MET A 392 -15.19 6.95 6.08
N VAL A 393 -14.16 6.43 6.74
CA VAL A 393 -13.52 5.16 6.39
C VAL A 393 -13.90 4.14 7.45
N ASP A 394 -14.65 3.13 7.07
CA ASP A 394 -15.06 2.05 7.96
C ASP A 394 -14.69 0.70 7.34
N PRO A 395 -13.52 0.13 7.68
CA PRO A 395 -13.10 -1.18 7.17
C PRO A 395 -13.98 -2.34 7.66
N ARG A 396 -14.74 -2.14 8.74
CA ARG A 396 -15.53 -3.18 9.42
C ARG A 396 -14.70 -4.41 9.76
N TYR A 397 -13.53 -4.22 10.35
CA TYR A 397 -12.62 -5.34 10.65
C TYR A 397 -13.29 -6.39 11.55
N PHE A 398 -13.01 -7.66 11.24
CA PHE A 398 -13.47 -8.83 12.00
C PHE A 398 -15.00 -8.92 12.12
N THR A 399 -15.73 -8.54 11.07
CA THR A 399 -17.20 -8.60 11.01
C THR A 399 -17.74 -9.64 10.05
N ASP A 400 -16.86 -10.43 9.41
CA ASP A 400 -17.27 -11.50 8.52
C ASP A 400 -18.14 -12.53 9.27
N PRO A 401 -19.26 -12.98 8.68
CA PRO A 401 -20.28 -13.76 9.40
C PRO A 401 -19.79 -15.14 9.85
N GLU A 402 -18.72 -15.66 9.24
CA GLU A 402 -18.13 -16.96 9.55
C GLU A 402 -17.03 -16.87 10.62
N GLY A 403 -16.63 -15.65 11.01
CA GLY A 403 -15.54 -15.40 11.95
C GLY A 403 -14.17 -15.83 11.43
N HIS A 404 -14.01 -15.92 10.11
CA HIS A 404 -12.78 -16.32 9.41
C HIS A 404 -11.61 -15.43 9.81
N ASP A 405 -11.78 -14.11 9.75
CA ASP A 405 -10.66 -13.17 9.91
C ASP A 405 -10.10 -13.23 11.33
N MET A 406 -11.00 -13.29 12.33
CA MET A 406 -10.63 -13.43 13.73
C MET A 406 -9.94 -14.77 13.99
N ARG A 407 -10.45 -15.86 13.40
CA ARG A 407 -9.86 -17.21 13.54
C ARG A 407 -8.43 -17.26 13.01
N VAL A 408 -8.19 -16.70 11.81
CA VAL A 408 -6.86 -16.65 11.19
C VAL A 408 -5.92 -15.79 12.02
N ALA A 409 -6.34 -14.59 12.46
CA ALA A 409 -5.53 -13.72 13.31
C ALA A 409 -5.11 -14.40 14.63
N VAL A 410 -6.05 -15.09 15.30
CA VAL A 410 -5.77 -15.86 16.53
C VAL A 410 -4.84 -17.03 16.25
N HIS A 411 -4.99 -17.72 15.12
CA HIS A 411 -4.05 -18.76 14.70
C HIS A 411 -2.64 -18.18 14.52
N GLY A 412 -2.54 -17.03 13.85
CA GLY A 412 -1.29 -16.31 13.64
C GLY A 412 -0.55 -16.01 14.93
N ILE A 413 -1.22 -15.46 15.95
CA ILE A 413 -0.63 -15.21 17.28
C ILE A 413 -0.09 -16.52 17.90
N LYS A 414 -0.87 -17.60 17.83
CA LYS A 414 -0.46 -18.91 18.38
C LYS A 414 0.73 -19.50 17.63
N LEU A 415 0.79 -19.34 16.31
CA LEU A 415 1.90 -19.79 15.48
C LEU A 415 3.16 -18.98 15.78
N ALA A 416 3.05 -17.66 15.92
CA ALA A 416 4.13 -16.77 16.34
C ALA A 416 4.83 -17.27 17.62
N ARG A 417 4.04 -17.59 18.65
CA ARG A 417 4.54 -18.14 19.92
C ARG A 417 5.28 -19.46 19.72
N LYS A 418 4.76 -20.36 18.88
CA LYS A 418 5.39 -21.65 18.58
C LYS A 418 6.74 -21.48 17.88
N ILE A 419 6.82 -20.55 16.92
CA ILE A 419 8.07 -20.20 16.22
C ILE A 419 9.08 -19.64 17.23
N VAL A 420 8.71 -18.62 17.99
CA VAL A 420 9.65 -17.97 18.94
C VAL A 420 10.06 -18.91 20.09
N ALA A 421 9.24 -19.90 20.45
CA ALA A 421 9.60 -20.92 21.43
C ALA A 421 10.60 -21.98 20.92
N GLN A 422 11.00 -21.94 19.64
CA GLN A 422 11.97 -22.88 19.10
C GLN A 422 13.39 -22.66 19.63
N SER A 423 14.18 -23.73 19.57
CA SER A 423 15.54 -23.75 20.15
C SER A 423 16.47 -22.69 19.55
N ALA A 424 16.31 -22.39 18.26
CA ALA A 424 17.08 -21.35 17.57
C ALA A 424 16.88 -19.94 18.18
N MET A 425 15.71 -19.66 18.76
CA MET A 425 15.41 -18.37 19.38
C MET A 425 15.78 -18.29 20.87
N SER A 426 16.26 -19.38 21.48
CA SER A 426 16.49 -19.45 22.94
C SER A 426 17.51 -18.42 23.47
N GLU A 427 18.51 -18.05 22.66
CA GLU A 427 19.50 -17.02 22.99
C GLU A 427 19.01 -15.59 22.73
N TYR A 428 17.94 -15.42 21.94
CA TYR A 428 17.46 -14.13 21.45
C TYR A 428 16.15 -13.68 22.11
N ALA A 429 15.16 -14.56 22.24
CA ALA A 429 13.83 -14.21 22.73
C ALA A 429 13.77 -14.17 24.27
N GLY A 430 13.40 -13.02 24.82
CA GLY A 430 13.09 -12.78 26.22
C GLY A 430 11.62 -12.97 26.55
N ARG A 431 11.12 -12.19 27.51
CA ARG A 431 9.71 -12.20 27.94
C ARG A 431 8.78 -11.75 26.80
N GLU A 432 7.64 -12.39 26.66
CA GLU A 432 6.56 -11.90 25.79
C GLU A 432 5.94 -10.62 26.38
N LEU A 433 5.98 -9.52 25.63
CA LEU A 433 5.49 -8.20 26.06
C LEU A 433 3.98 -8.07 25.90
N PHE A 434 3.46 -8.47 24.74
CA PHE A 434 2.03 -8.48 24.45
C PHE A 434 1.72 -9.53 23.38
N PRO A 435 0.56 -10.20 23.46
CA PRO A 435 -0.50 -10.02 24.47
C PRO A 435 -0.14 -10.55 25.88
N GLY A 436 1.01 -11.20 26.04
CA GLY A 436 1.56 -11.64 27.32
C GLY A 436 1.30 -13.14 27.56
N GLU A 437 2.19 -13.78 28.31
CA GLU A 437 2.23 -15.26 28.47
C GLU A 437 0.96 -15.86 29.08
N GLU A 438 0.18 -15.07 29.82
CA GLU A 438 -1.04 -15.49 30.52
C GLU A 438 -2.32 -15.41 29.67
N VAL A 439 -2.23 -14.93 28.42
CA VAL A 439 -3.37 -14.72 27.50
C VAL A 439 -3.57 -15.88 26.53
#